data_AF-A0AAW2L529-F1
#
_entry.id   AF-A0AAW2L529-F1
#
_cell.length_a   1.000
_cell.length_b   1.000
_cell.length_c   1.000
_cell.angle_alpha   90.00
_cell.angle_beta   90.00
_cell.angle_gamma   90.00
#
_symmetry.space_group_name_H-M   'P 1'
#
loop_
_entity.id
_entity.type
_entity.pdbx_description
1 polymer ?
#
loop_
_entity_poly.entity_id
_entity_poly.type
_entity_poly.pdbx_seq_one_letter_code
_entity_poly.pdbx_strand_id
1 'polypeptide(L)'
;MYFHGARFSNYEAWLSDPTHIGPSPGLALASLGVITSLVAQHMYSLPAYAFIAQDFTTQAALYTHHQYIAGFIMTGAFAHGAIFFIRDYNPEQNEDNVLARMLDHKEAIISHLSWASLFLGFHTLGLYVHNDVMLAFGTGTLLSMLLPLLPLAWKTTSFYQWPQDLNALFSILLRQSPSQSEFSSSFSKSESDSEPSISTGRP
;
A
#
# COMPACT_ATOMS: atom_id res chain seq x y z
N MET A 1 -2.48 -0.25 -41.32
CA MET A 1 -1.56 0.49 -40.45
C MET A 1 -2.28 1.74 -39.97
N TYR A 2 -2.79 1.72 -38.74
CA TYR A 2 -3.38 2.90 -38.09
C TYR A 2 -2.64 3.10 -36.78
N PHE A 3 -1.53 3.84 -36.83
CA PHE A 3 -0.88 4.41 -35.66
C PHE A 3 -1.54 5.77 -35.41
N HIS A 4 -2.54 5.80 -34.53
CA HIS A 4 -3.18 7.04 -34.08
C HIS A 4 -3.25 7.05 -32.56
N GLY A 5 -2.75 8.15 -31.97
CA GLY A 5 -2.97 8.51 -30.58
C GLY A 5 -1.78 8.26 -29.66
N ALA A 6 -0.73 9.09 -29.76
CA ALA A 6 0.27 9.18 -28.71
C ALA A 6 -0.35 9.88 -27.48
N ARG A 7 -1.04 9.11 -26.65
CA ARG A 7 -1.38 9.47 -25.26
C ARG A 7 -0.23 8.99 -24.37
N PHE A 8 0.13 9.76 -23.34
CA PHE A 8 1.10 9.40 -22.27
C PHE A 8 0.89 7.99 -21.69
N SER A 9 -0.32 7.48 -21.86
CA SER A 9 -0.72 6.14 -21.53
C SER A 9 -1.60 5.59 -22.63
N ASN A 10 -1.25 4.41 -23.16
CA ASN A 10 -2.15 3.62 -23.99
C ASN A 10 -3.12 2.78 -23.14
N TYR A 11 -3.36 3.15 -21.87
CA TYR A 11 -4.20 2.38 -20.95
C TYR A 11 -5.61 2.10 -21.47
N GLU A 12 -6.30 3.06 -22.08
CA GLU A 12 -7.64 2.85 -22.64
C GLU A 12 -7.62 1.86 -23.81
N ALA A 13 -6.56 1.91 -24.63
CA ALA A 13 -6.37 0.98 -25.72
C ALA A 13 -6.03 -0.43 -25.18
N TRP A 14 -5.21 -0.50 -24.14
CA TRP A 14 -4.90 -1.74 -23.43
C TRP A 14 -6.13 -2.35 -22.74
N LEU A 15 -7.00 -1.53 -22.13
CA LEU A 15 -8.24 -2.00 -21.48
C LEU A 15 -9.25 -2.54 -22.49
N SER A 16 -9.26 -2.00 -23.71
CA SER A 16 -10.18 -2.46 -24.77
C SER A 16 -9.71 -3.72 -25.48
N ASP A 17 -8.39 -3.93 -25.66
CA ASP A 17 -7.83 -5.19 -26.15
C ASP A 17 -6.49 -5.54 -25.49
N PRO A 18 -6.51 -6.20 -24.32
CA PRO A 18 -5.29 -6.52 -23.57
C PRO A 18 -4.47 -7.66 -24.19
N THR A 19 -5.01 -8.36 -25.19
CA THR A 19 -4.30 -9.48 -25.85
C THR A 19 -3.43 -9.03 -27.00
N HIS A 20 -3.79 -7.94 -27.68
CA HIS A 20 -3.04 -7.42 -28.82
C HIS A 20 -2.31 -6.10 -28.53
N ILE A 21 -2.71 -5.37 -27.49
CA ILE A 21 -2.08 -4.11 -27.09
C ILE A 21 -1.35 -4.35 -25.77
N GLY A 22 -0.06 -3.97 -25.68
CA GLY A 22 0.71 -4.06 -24.44
C GLY A 22 0.62 -2.77 -23.62
N PRO A 23 0.79 -2.82 -22.28
CA PRO A 23 0.73 -1.61 -21.45
C PRO A 23 1.95 -0.70 -21.68
N SER A 24 1.77 0.62 -21.48
CA SER A 24 2.86 1.58 -21.59
C SER A 24 3.98 1.25 -20.57
N PRO A 25 5.25 1.13 -21.00
CA PRO A 25 6.35 0.70 -20.13
C PRO A 25 6.54 1.57 -18.88
N GLY A 26 6.43 2.90 -19.00
CA GLY A 26 6.59 3.82 -17.87
C GLY A 26 5.57 3.58 -16.75
N LEU A 27 4.28 3.43 -17.09
CA LEU A 27 3.25 3.18 -16.08
C LEU A 27 3.27 1.75 -15.53
N ALA A 28 3.55 0.77 -16.39
CA ALA A 28 3.71 -0.61 -15.94
C ALA A 28 4.83 -0.72 -14.89
N LEU A 29 5.99 -0.12 -15.17
CA LEU A 29 7.10 -0.06 -14.21
C LEU A 29 6.75 0.75 -12.96
N ALA A 30 6.09 1.90 -13.08
CA ALA A 30 5.68 2.69 -11.92
C ALA A 30 4.76 1.88 -10.97
N SER A 31 3.76 1.22 -11.53
CA SER A 31 2.82 0.38 -10.75
C SER A 31 3.53 -0.81 -10.10
N LEU A 32 4.41 -1.50 -10.84
CA LEU A 32 5.20 -2.62 -10.33
C LEU A 32 6.18 -2.17 -9.23
N GLY A 33 6.79 -0.99 -9.37
CA GLY A 33 7.69 -0.42 -8.37
C GLY A 33 6.97 -0.13 -7.05
N VAL A 34 5.77 0.44 -7.10
CA VAL A 34 4.92 0.66 -5.90
C VAL A 34 4.57 -0.66 -5.24
N ILE A 35 4.11 -1.65 -6.02
CA ILE A 35 3.74 -2.97 -5.49
C ILE A 35 4.97 -3.67 -4.89
N THR A 36 6.14 -3.57 -5.51
CA THR A 36 7.36 -4.20 -5.00
C THR A 36 7.77 -3.59 -3.65
N SER A 37 7.67 -2.27 -3.48
CA SER A 37 7.91 -1.63 -2.18
C SER A 37 6.83 -2.00 -1.15
N LEU A 38 5.57 -2.13 -1.59
CA LEU A 38 4.47 -2.58 -0.74
C LEU A 38 4.73 -4.00 -0.22
N VAL A 39 5.19 -4.91 -1.07
CA VAL A 39 5.57 -6.28 -0.71
C VAL A 39 6.67 -6.26 0.35
N ALA A 40 7.70 -5.43 0.21
CA ALA A 40 8.76 -5.30 1.22
C ALA A 40 8.20 -4.91 2.60
N GLN A 41 7.32 -3.91 2.65
CA GLN A 41 6.69 -3.45 3.89
C GLN A 41 5.75 -4.50 4.50
N HIS A 42 4.98 -5.20 3.66
CA HIS A 42 4.04 -6.24 4.11
C HIS A 42 4.75 -7.49 4.60
N MET A 43 5.79 -7.97 3.90
CA MET A 43 6.53 -9.15 4.32
C MET A 43 7.28 -8.94 5.64
N TYR A 44 7.73 -7.71 5.91
CA TYR A 44 8.37 -7.38 7.19
C TYR A 44 7.37 -7.34 8.35
N SER A 45 6.18 -6.78 8.13
CA SER A 45 5.17 -6.56 9.19
C SER A 45 4.18 -7.71 9.37
N LEU A 46 3.94 -8.49 8.32
CA LEU A 46 3.02 -9.63 8.27
C LEU A 46 3.74 -10.86 7.68
N PRO A 47 4.53 -11.60 8.49
CA PRO A 47 5.32 -12.74 8.04
C PRO A 47 4.42 -13.85 7.46
N ALA A 48 4.50 -14.08 6.15
CA ALA A 48 3.67 -15.08 5.46
C ALA A 48 4.26 -16.49 5.49
N TYR A 49 5.58 -16.63 5.71
CA TYR A 49 6.29 -17.91 5.69
C TYR A 49 6.57 -18.42 7.11
N ALA A 50 6.45 -19.73 7.31
CA ALA A 50 6.75 -20.34 8.61
C ALA A 50 8.21 -20.08 9.01
N PHE A 51 8.42 -19.73 10.28
CA PHE A 51 9.73 -19.49 10.91
C PHE A 51 10.53 -18.26 10.39
N ILE A 52 10.08 -17.55 9.36
CA ILE A 52 10.81 -16.40 8.83
C ILE A 52 10.96 -15.25 9.83
N ALA A 53 10.01 -15.12 10.76
CA ALA A 53 10.07 -14.14 11.84
C ALA A 53 11.20 -14.39 12.86
N GLN A 54 11.79 -15.58 12.86
CA GLN A 54 12.91 -15.96 13.73
C GLN A 54 14.26 -15.84 13.01
N ASP A 55 14.26 -15.78 11.68
CA ASP A 55 15.46 -15.59 10.87
C ASP A 55 15.62 -14.12 10.44
N PHE A 56 16.31 -13.37 11.30
CA PHE A 56 16.57 -11.95 11.09
C PHE A 56 17.40 -11.68 9.83
N THR A 57 18.30 -12.59 9.45
CA THR A 57 19.18 -12.40 8.30
C THR A 57 18.41 -12.50 7.00
N THR A 58 17.56 -13.52 6.87
CA THR A 58 16.68 -13.69 5.70
C THR A 58 15.64 -12.58 5.63
N GLN A 59 15.07 -12.15 6.77
CA GLN A 59 14.12 -11.04 6.79
C GLN A 59 14.76 -9.70 6.35
N ALA A 60 15.96 -9.39 6.83
CA ALA A 60 16.71 -8.20 6.40
C ALA A 60 17.11 -8.25 4.92
N ALA A 61 17.57 -9.42 4.45
CA ALA A 61 17.95 -9.63 3.05
C ALA A 61 16.75 -9.47 2.11
N LEU A 62 15.59 -10.05 2.43
CA LEU A 62 14.40 -9.94 1.59
C LEU A 62 13.86 -8.51 1.54
N TYR A 63 13.84 -7.80 2.67
CA TYR A 63 13.40 -6.41 2.73
C TYR A 63 14.28 -5.52 1.87
N THR A 64 15.60 -5.60 2.05
CA THR A 64 16.56 -4.79 1.27
C THR A 64 16.49 -5.16 -0.21
N HIS A 65 16.47 -6.44 -0.55
CA HIS A 65 16.34 -6.92 -1.93
C HIS A 65 15.14 -6.29 -2.66
N HIS A 66 13.94 -6.38 -2.07
CA HIS A 66 12.73 -5.82 -2.69
C HIS A 66 12.77 -4.30 -2.76
N GLN A 67 13.32 -3.61 -1.75
CA GLN A 67 13.41 -2.16 -1.75
C GLN A 67 14.39 -1.62 -2.80
N TYR A 68 15.52 -2.31 -3.02
CA TYR A 68 16.45 -1.99 -4.10
C TYR A 68 15.83 -2.23 -5.48
N ILE A 69 15.13 -3.35 -5.68
CA ILE A 69 14.42 -3.63 -6.93
C ILE A 69 13.34 -2.58 -7.17
N ALA A 70 12.54 -2.24 -6.16
CA ALA A 70 11.53 -1.19 -6.25
C ALA A 70 12.15 0.15 -6.68
N GLY A 71 13.28 0.53 -6.10
CA GLY A 71 14.03 1.73 -6.49
C GLY A 71 14.49 1.70 -7.95
N PHE A 72 15.07 0.58 -8.41
CA PHE A 72 15.54 0.41 -9.78
C PHE A 72 14.40 0.45 -10.80
N ILE A 73 13.27 -0.20 -10.49
CA ILE A 73 12.08 -0.18 -11.33
C ILE A 73 11.47 1.23 -11.37
N MET A 74 11.42 1.94 -10.24
CA MET A 74 10.87 3.29 -10.16
C MET A 74 11.71 4.30 -10.96
N THR A 75 13.04 4.27 -10.87
CA THR A 75 13.90 5.11 -11.71
C THR A 75 13.77 4.73 -13.19
N GLY A 76 13.64 3.44 -13.51
CA GLY A 76 13.33 2.95 -14.85
C GLY A 76 12.00 3.48 -15.40
N ALA A 77 10.96 3.62 -14.56
CA ALA A 77 9.67 4.20 -14.95
C ALA A 77 9.82 5.66 -15.39
N PHE A 78 10.54 6.48 -14.61
CA PHE A 78 10.82 7.88 -14.97
C PHE A 78 11.72 8.00 -16.21
N ALA A 79 12.70 7.10 -16.39
CA ALA A 79 13.53 7.06 -17.58
C ALA A 79 12.70 6.79 -18.85
N HIS A 80 11.79 5.81 -18.82
CA HIS A 80 10.87 5.57 -19.94
C HIS A 80 9.90 6.74 -20.15
N GLY A 81 9.47 7.41 -19.08
CA GLY A 81 8.68 8.65 -19.17
C GLY A 81 9.44 9.78 -19.88
N ALA A 82 10.73 9.97 -19.59
CA ALA A 82 11.56 10.96 -20.27
C ALA A 82 11.79 10.62 -21.75
N ILE A 83 12.02 9.34 -22.07
CA ILE A 83 12.14 8.86 -23.47
C ILE A 83 10.85 9.15 -24.24
N PHE A 84 9.68 8.90 -23.63
CA PHE A 84 8.39 9.24 -24.22
C PHE A 84 8.30 10.74 -24.56
N PHE A 85 8.68 11.63 -23.65
CA PHE A 85 8.64 13.08 -23.89
C PHE A 85 9.56 13.55 -25.02
N ILE A 86 10.66 12.85 -25.30
CA ILE A 86 11.61 13.23 -26.36
C ILE A 86 11.21 12.64 -27.71
N ARG A 87 10.80 11.36 -27.72
CA ARG A 87 10.65 10.59 -28.96
C ARG A 87 9.22 10.55 -29.47
N ASP A 88 8.26 10.36 -28.58
CA ASP A 88 6.90 9.95 -28.95
C ASP A 88 5.84 11.01 -28.59
N TYR A 89 6.22 12.07 -27.87
CA TYR A 89 5.33 13.18 -27.54
C TYR A 89 5.12 14.11 -28.74
N ASN A 90 3.85 14.28 -29.15
CA ASN A 90 3.44 15.22 -30.18
C ASN A 90 2.56 16.33 -29.56
N PRO A 91 2.97 17.61 -29.61
CA PRO A 91 2.20 18.72 -29.04
C PRO A 91 0.86 18.95 -29.74
N GLU A 92 0.78 18.80 -31.07
CA GLU A 92 -0.43 19.08 -31.86
C GLU A 92 -1.57 18.10 -31.53
N GLN A 93 -1.25 16.86 -31.17
CA GLN A 93 -2.24 15.84 -30.80
C GLN A 93 -2.68 15.94 -29.34
N ASN A 94 -1.99 16.75 -28.54
CA ASN A 94 -2.14 16.84 -27.10
C ASN A 94 -2.50 18.25 -26.63
N GLU A 95 -2.96 19.12 -27.54
CA GLU A 95 -3.41 20.47 -27.22
C GLU A 95 -4.57 20.42 -26.19
N ASP A 96 -4.53 21.34 -25.22
CA ASP A 96 -5.50 21.51 -24.13
C ASP A 96 -5.71 20.34 -23.17
N ASN A 97 -4.88 19.29 -23.24
CA ASN A 97 -4.96 18.19 -22.29
C ASN A 97 -4.21 18.48 -20.97
N VAL A 98 -4.40 17.61 -19.97
CA VAL A 98 -3.73 17.75 -18.65
C VAL A 98 -2.20 17.69 -18.73
N LEU A 99 -1.67 16.97 -19.72
CA LEU A 99 -0.23 16.77 -19.91
C LEU A 99 0.43 18.04 -20.47
N ALA A 100 -0.17 18.66 -21.49
CA ALA A 100 0.25 19.93 -22.05
C ALA A 100 0.16 21.04 -20.99
N ARG A 101 -0.96 21.10 -20.27
CA ARG A 101 -1.12 22.03 -19.15
C ARG A 101 -0.01 21.86 -18.11
N MET A 102 0.32 20.63 -17.70
CA MET A 102 1.43 20.36 -16.78
C MET A 102 2.77 20.91 -17.29
N LEU A 103 3.05 20.77 -18.59
CA LEU A 103 4.27 21.27 -19.20
C LEU A 103 4.35 22.81 -19.20
N ASP A 104 3.22 23.50 -19.35
CA ASP A 104 3.18 24.98 -19.32
C ASP A 104 3.60 25.55 -17.95
N HIS A 105 3.32 24.83 -16.86
CA HIS A 105 3.67 25.24 -15.49
C HIS A 105 4.78 24.38 -14.87
N LYS A 106 5.64 23.75 -15.69
CA LYS A 106 6.74 22.89 -15.21
C LYS A 106 7.68 23.60 -14.22
N GLU A 107 7.96 24.88 -14.42
CA GLU A 107 8.84 25.67 -13.56
C GLU A 107 8.26 25.86 -12.14
N ALA A 108 6.93 25.96 -12.03
CA ALA A 108 6.25 26.03 -10.74
C ALA A 108 6.35 24.69 -10.01
N ILE A 109 6.19 23.56 -10.71
CA ILE A 109 6.34 22.22 -10.11
C ILE A 109 7.78 22.02 -9.61
N ILE A 110 8.77 22.31 -10.46
CA ILE A 110 10.19 22.13 -10.15
C ILE A 110 10.60 23.03 -8.96
N SER A 111 10.15 24.28 -8.91
CA SER A 111 10.48 25.19 -7.81
C SER A 111 9.87 24.75 -6.47
N HIS A 112 8.65 24.22 -6.44
CA HIS A 112 8.04 23.70 -5.22
C HIS A 112 8.73 22.41 -4.74
N LEU A 113 9.08 21.49 -5.66
CA LEU A 113 9.84 20.29 -5.31
C LEU A 113 11.24 20.63 -4.77
N SER A 114 11.89 21.64 -5.36
CA SER A 114 13.18 22.16 -4.88
C SER A 114 13.06 22.75 -3.48
N TRP A 115 12.05 23.60 -3.24
CA TRP A 115 11.76 24.15 -1.92
C TRP A 115 11.53 23.06 -0.88
N ALA A 116 10.69 22.05 -1.18
CA ALA A 116 10.42 20.95 -0.26
C ALA A 116 11.68 20.13 0.06
N SER A 117 12.52 19.87 -0.95
CA SER A 117 13.78 19.12 -0.78
C SER A 117 14.80 19.89 0.07
N LEU A 118 14.95 21.20 -0.16
CA LEU A 118 15.82 22.05 0.64
C LEU A 118 15.30 22.20 2.06
N PHE A 119 14.00 22.44 2.21
CA PHE A 119 13.37 22.55 3.53
C PHE A 119 13.60 21.27 4.33
N LEU A 120 13.25 20.10 3.78
CA LEU A 120 13.41 18.84 4.49
C LEU A 120 14.90 18.53 4.75
N GLY A 121 15.78 18.77 3.77
CA GLY A 121 17.22 18.53 3.89
C GLY A 121 17.88 19.37 4.98
N PHE A 122 17.66 20.68 4.99
CA PHE A 122 18.26 21.57 6.00
C PHE A 122 17.72 21.30 7.40
N HIS A 123 16.43 21.03 7.55
CA HIS A 123 15.85 20.81 8.88
C HIS A 123 16.20 19.44 9.44
N THR A 124 16.18 18.38 8.63
CA THR A 124 16.58 17.04 9.11
C THR A 124 18.07 17.00 9.45
N LEU A 125 18.94 17.41 8.53
CA LEU A 125 20.38 17.45 8.78
C LEU A 125 20.73 18.42 9.93
N GLY A 126 20.08 19.58 9.97
CA GLY A 126 20.27 20.57 11.03
C GLY A 126 19.94 20.00 12.42
N LEU A 127 18.85 19.24 12.54
CA LEU A 127 18.51 18.55 13.79
C LEU A 127 19.55 17.47 14.14
N TYR A 128 20.02 16.67 13.17
CA TYR A 128 21.05 15.67 13.43
C TYR A 128 22.36 16.31 13.92
N VAL A 129 22.86 17.34 13.23
CA VAL A 129 24.09 18.05 13.62
C VAL A 129 23.92 18.74 14.97
N HIS A 130 22.77 19.38 15.22
CA HIS A 130 22.47 19.99 16.51
C HIS A 130 22.52 18.95 17.65
N ASN A 131 21.89 17.79 17.44
CA ASN A 131 21.87 16.71 18.42
C ASN A 131 23.29 16.16 18.68
N ASP A 132 24.10 15.97 17.64
CA ASP A 132 25.49 15.52 17.78
C ASP A 132 26.34 16.54 18.55
N VAL A 133 26.17 17.84 18.27
CA VAL A 133 26.88 18.92 18.95
C VAL A 133 26.45 19.05 20.42
N MET A 134 25.15 18.98 20.72
CA MET A 134 24.64 19.03 22.10
C MET A 134 25.06 17.81 22.92
N LEU A 135 25.14 16.64 22.28
CA LEU A 135 25.68 15.44 22.91
C LEU A 135 27.18 15.58 23.17
N ALA A 136 27.94 16.10 22.21
CA ALA A 136 29.38 16.31 22.36
C ALA A 136 29.73 17.31 23.48
N PHE A 137 28.88 18.33 23.71
CA PHE A 137 29.06 19.29 24.81
C PHE A 137 28.51 18.81 26.17
N GLY A 138 27.99 17.59 26.27
CA GLY A 138 27.49 17.02 27.53
C GLY A 138 26.17 17.62 28.02
N THR A 139 25.52 18.49 27.23
CA THR A 139 24.20 19.07 27.52
C THR A 139 23.07 18.24 26.89
N GLY A 140 23.10 16.92 27.12
CA GLY A 140 22.14 15.96 26.54
C GLY A 140 20.69 16.11 27.00
N THR A 141 20.43 16.96 28.00
CA THR A 141 19.07 17.32 28.46
C THR A 141 18.34 18.28 27.53
N LEU A 142 19.07 18.95 26.62
CA LEU A 142 18.51 19.83 25.58
C LEU A 142 18.41 19.12 24.22
N LEU A 143 18.44 17.79 24.19
CA LEU A 143 18.20 17.03 22.97
C LEU A 143 16.82 17.41 22.42
N SER A 144 16.77 17.93 21.19
CA SER A 144 15.51 18.04 20.47
C SER A 144 15.06 16.63 20.12
N MET A 145 14.40 15.97 21.08
CA MET A 145 13.63 14.77 20.82
C MET A 145 12.45 15.18 19.96
N LEU A 146 12.64 15.17 18.64
CA LEU A 146 11.55 15.08 17.69
C LEU A 146 10.94 13.69 17.85
N LEU A 147 10.26 13.46 18.98
CA LEU A 147 9.39 12.33 19.16
C LEU A 147 8.39 12.42 18.00
N PRO A 148 8.24 11.40 17.14
CA PRO A 148 7.26 11.42 16.08
C PRO A 148 5.87 11.29 16.69
N LEU A 149 5.40 12.32 17.40
CA LEU A 149 4.12 12.35 18.10
C LEU A 149 2.98 12.12 17.11
N LEU A 150 3.02 12.68 15.89
CA LEU A 150 1.96 12.46 14.91
C LEU A 150 1.92 11.02 14.40
N PRO A 151 3.00 10.43 13.81
CA PRO A 151 2.94 9.07 13.30
C PRO A 151 2.80 8.02 14.40
N LEU A 152 3.45 8.22 15.57
CA LEU A 152 3.40 7.28 16.68
C LEU A 152 2.06 7.33 17.40
N ALA A 153 1.54 8.53 17.73
CA ALA A 153 0.23 8.64 18.37
C ALA A 153 -0.89 8.20 17.40
N TRP A 154 -0.85 8.60 16.13
CA TRP A 154 -1.86 8.16 15.14
C TRP A 154 -1.80 6.65 14.89
N LYS A 155 -0.60 6.05 14.79
CA LYS A 155 -0.46 4.59 14.68
C LYS A 155 -1.01 3.90 15.91
N THR A 156 -0.64 4.32 17.12
CA THR A 156 -1.08 3.66 18.35
C THR A 156 -2.56 3.84 18.64
N THR A 157 -3.17 5.02 18.39
CA THR A 157 -4.59 5.24 18.70
C THR A 157 -5.55 4.84 17.58
N SER A 158 -5.19 5.01 16.31
CA SER A 158 -6.15 4.91 15.21
C SER A 158 -5.97 3.70 14.31
N PHE A 159 -4.73 3.25 14.08
CA PHE A 159 -4.44 2.25 13.03
C PHE A 159 -4.02 0.87 13.55
N TYR A 160 -3.42 0.77 14.74
CA TYR A 160 -3.13 -0.53 15.37
C TYR A 160 -4.22 -0.92 16.38
N GLN A 161 -4.71 -0.01 17.21
CA GLN A 161 -5.66 -0.36 18.27
C GLN A 161 -7.05 -0.73 17.72
N TRP A 162 -7.68 0.14 16.93
CA TRP A 162 -9.05 -0.09 16.43
C TRP A 162 -9.20 -1.34 15.53
N PRO A 163 -8.30 -1.62 14.55
CA PRO A 163 -8.40 -2.86 13.77
C PRO A 163 -8.09 -4.13 14.54
N GLN A 164 -7.22 -4.08 15.56
CA GLN A 164 -6.96 -5.22 16.43
C GLN A 164 -8.14 -5.48 17.36
N ASP A 165 -8.77 -4.43 17.90
CA ASP A 165 -9.99 -4.53 18.70
C ASP A 165 -11.17 -5.06 17.87
N LEU A 166 -11.32 -4.61 16.61
CA LEU A 166 -12.31 -5.19 15.70
C LEU A 166 -12.04 -6.64 15.32
N ASN A 167 -10.77 -7.01 15.05
CA ASN A 167 -10.42 -8.41 14.81
C ASN A 167 -10.63 -9.28 16.06
N ALA A 168 -10.34 -8.76 17.24
CA ALA A 168 -10.62 -9.43 18.51
C ALA A 168 -12.12 -9.59 18.73
N LEU A 169 -12.93 -8.55 18.48
CA LEU A 169 -14.39 -8.64 18.56
C LEU A 169 -14.97 -9.58 17.50
N PHE A 170 -14.48 -9.55 16.28
CA PHE A 170 -14.91 -10.45 15.20
C PHE A 170 -14.56 -11.90 15.51
N SER A 171 -13.37 -12.18 16.05
CA SER A 171 -12.98 -13.53 16.49
C SER A 171 -13.75 -14.00 17.73
N ILE A 172 -14.11 -13.11 18.65
CA ILE A 172 -15.02 -13.41 19.77
C ILE A 172 -16.44 -13.70 19.27
N LEU A 173 -16.96 -12.90 18.32
CA LEU A 173 -18.28 -13.11 17.71
C LEU A 173 -18.34 -14.42 16.92
N LEU A 174 -17.30 -14.73 16.14
CA LEU A 174 -17.19 -16.02 15.44
C LEU A 174 -17.07 -17.20 16.43
N ARG A 175 -16.42 -17.01 17.58
CA ARG A 175 -16.33 -18.01 18.66
C ARG A 175 -17.64 -18.17 19.45
N GLN A 176 -18.49 -17.15 19.48
CA GLN A 176 -19.83 -17.18 20.06
C GLN A 176 -20.90 -17.67 19.06
N SER A 177 -20.55 -17.90 17.80
CA SER A 177 -21.48 -18.57 16.87
C SER A 177 -21.78 -19.98 17.41
N PRO A 178 -23.07 -20.36 17.59
CA PRO A 178 -23.39 -21.66 18.12
C PRO A 178 -22.80 -22.71 17.18
N SER A 179 -22.04 -23.64 17.77
CA SER A 179 -21.55 -24.80 17.06
C SER A 179 -22.69 -25.42 16.25
N GLN A 180 -22.43 -25.80 15.00
CA GLN A 180 -23.39 -26.48 14.11
C GLN A 180 -24.06 -27.71 14.78
N SER A 181 -23.53 -28.22 15.90
CA SER A 181 -24.14 -29.25 16.74
C SER A 181 -25.38 -28.81 17.55
N GLU A 182 -25.54 -27.53 17.90
CA GLU A 182 -26.73 -27.05 18.65
C GLU A 182 -27.93 -26.74 17.75
N PHE A 183 -27.69 -26.47 16.47
CA PHE A 183 -28.76 -26.26 15.49
C PHE A 183 -29.46 -27.58 15.13
N SER A 184 -28.71 -28.69 15.07
CA SER A 184 -29.25 -30.03 14.81
C SER A 184 -30.13 -30.55 15.98
N SER A 185 -29.72 -30.30 17.23
CA SER A 185 -30.51 -30.73 18.39
C SER A 185 -31.79 -29.92 18.60
N SER A 186 -31.81 -28.66 18.16
CA SER A 186 -33.00 -27.80 18.21
C SER A 186 -34.02 -28.14 17.12
N PHE A 187 -33.55 -28.53 15.92
CA PHE A 187 -34.42 -28.99 14.84
C PHE A 187 -35.06 -30.35 15.16
N SER A 188 -34.29 -31.30 15.70
CA SER A 188 -34.80 -32.61 16.13
C SER A 188 -35.84 -32.53 17.26
N LYS A 189 -35.75 -31.55 18.16
CA LYS A 189 -36.71 -31.35 19.25
C LYS A 189 -38.03 -30.72 18.77
N SER A 190 -38.00 -29.95 17.69
CA SER A 190 -39.20 -29.35 17.11
C SER A 190 -40.05 -30.35 16.31
N GLU A 191 -39.43 -31.45 15.84
CA GLU A 191 -40.13 -32.47 15.05
C GLU A 191 -40.80 -33.54 15.95
N SER A 192 -40.26 -33.81 17.15
CA SER A 192 -40.86 -34.78 18.09
C SER A 192 -42.10 -34.28 18.85
N ASP A 193 -42.36 -32.97 18.85
CA ASP A 193 -43.51 -32.37 19.56
C ASP A 193 -44.76 -32.19 18.66
N SER A 194 -44.73 -32.73 17.43
CA SER A 194 -45.78 -32.52 16.41
C SER A 194 -46.53 -33.77 15.95
N GLU A 195 -46.38 -34.92 16.61
CA GLU A 195 -47.21 -36.10 16.32
C GLU A 195 -48.58 -36.04 17.04
N PRO A 196 -49.72 -36.01 16.31
CA PRO A 196 -51.02 -36.09 16.94
C PRO A 196 -51.30 -37.53 17.39
N SER A 197 -51.61 -37.71 18.68
CA SER A 197 -52.05 -38.98 19.26
C SER A 197 -53.34 -39.48 18.59
N ILE A 198 -53.25 -40.44 17.68
CA ILE A 198 -54.40 -41.13 17.11
C ILE A 198 -54.75 -42.31 18.03
N SER A 199 -55.86 -42.17 18.75
CA SER A 199 -56.49 -43.29 19.46
C SER A 199 -57.11 -44.26 18.44
N THR A 200 -56.66 -45.50 18.40
CA THR A 200 -57.44 -46.59 17.81
C THR A 200 -57.62 -47.67 18.85
N GLY A 201 -58.87 -47.85 19.26
CA GLY A 201 -59.30 -48.90 20.16
C GLY A 201 -59.83 -50.11 19.39
N ARG A 202 -59.63 -51.26 20.07
CA ARG A 202 -60.36 -52.54 20.01
C ARG A 202 -60.03 -53.54 18.90
N PRO A 203 -60.37 -54.83 19.12
CA PRO A 203 -60.85 -55.48 20.35
C PRO A 203 -59.80 -56.29 21.10
#